data_AF-A0A522R1X2-F1
#
_entry.id   AF-A0A522R1X2-F1
#
_cell.length_a   1.000
_cell.length_b   1.000
_cell.length_c   1.000
_cell.angle_alpha   90.00
_cell.angle_beta   90.00
_cell.angle_gamma   90.00
#
_symmetry.space_group_name_H-M   'P 1'
#
loop_
_entity.id
_entity.type
_entity.pdbx_description
1 polymer ?
#
loop_
_entity_poly.entity_id
_entity_poly.type
_entity_poly.pdbx_seq_one_letter_code
_entity_poly.pdbx_strand_id
1 'polypeptide(L)' 'AEKAYPPILAVAGLTDPRVTYWEPAKWVARLRERKTDRNPVLFKINMGAGHGGASGRFSRLEEIAFSYAFALKVTGLT' A
#
# COMPACT_ATOMS: atom_id res chain seq x y z
N ALA A 1 15.58 -3.73 14.47
CA ALA A 1 15.02 -3.46 15.81
C ALA A 1 13.52 -3.32 15.67
N GLU A 2 12.77 -3.81 16.65
CA GLU A 2 11.33 -3.54 16.78
C GLU A 2 11.10 -2.04 16.96
N LYS A 3 10.05 -1.50 16.33
CA LYS A 3 9.79 -0.05 16.31
C LYS A 3 8.30 0.24 16.16
N ALA A 4 7.87 1.37 16.71
CA ALA A 4 6.59 1.98 16.38
C ALA A 4 6.67 2.61 14.98
N TYR A 5 5.91 2.07 14.03
CA TYR A 5 5.81 2.56 12.67
C TYR A 5 4.59 3.48 12.52
N PRO A 6 4.62 4.45 11.59
CA PRO A 6 3.42 5.20 11.25
C PRO A 6 2.38 4.29 10.56
N PRO A 7 1.13 4.76 10.37
CA PRO A 7 0.21 4.14 9.43
C PRO A 7 0.85 4.01 8.03
N ILE A 8 0.79 2.82 7.44
CA ILE A 8 1.41 2.51 6.14
C ILE A 8 0.38 1.93 5.19
N LEU A 9 0.35 2.45 3.97
CA LEU A 9 -0.30 1.83 2.82
C LEU A 9 0.76 1.50 1.77
N ALA A 10 1.05 0.21 1.60
CA ALA A 10 1.89 -0.28 0.52
C ALA A 10 1.03 -0.61 -0.71
N VAL A 11 1.45 -0.13 -1.88
CA VAL A 11 0.76 -0.37 -3.16
C VAL A 11 1.73 -1.02 -4.14
N ALA A 12 1.27 -2.01 -4.89
CA ALA A 12 2.06 -2.71 -5.91
C ALA A 12 1.20 -3.11 -7.12
N GLY A 13 1.83 -3.33 -8.27
CA GLY A 13 1.20 -3.96 -9.43
C GLY A 13 1.55 -5.45 -9.50
N LEU A 14 0.57 -6.31 -9.79
CA LEU A 14 0.78 -7.75 -9.92
C LEU A 14 1.80 -8.09 -11.01
N THR A 15 1.71 -7.40 -12.15
CA THR A 15 2.55 -7.65 -13.33
C THR A 15 3.65 -6.61 -13.49
N ASP A 16 4.14 -6.03 -12.39
CA ASP A 16 5.24 -5.06 -12.44
C ASP A 16 6.56 -5.78 -12.79
N PRO A 17 7.14 -5.52 -13.99
CA PRO A 17 8.37 -6.19 -14.41
C PRO A 17 9.63 -5.55 -13.82
N ARG A 18 9.52 -4.39 -13.17
CA ARG A 18 10.64 -3.64 -12.59
C ARG A 18 10.80 -3.93 -11.10
N VAL A 19 9.70 -3.87 -10.36
CA VAL A 19 9.64 -4.08 -8.91
C VAL A 19 8.50 -5.04 -8.61
N THR A 20 8.84 -6.28 -8.39
CA THR A 20 7.86 -7.38 -8.32
C THR A 20 7.04 -7.32 -7.04
N TYR A 21 5.75 -7.66 -7.11
CA TYR A 21 4.81 -7.49 -5.99
C TYR A 21 5.22 -8.22 -4.70
N TRP A 22 6.03 -9.28 -4.80
CA TRP A 22 6.48 -10.05 -3.62
C TRP A 22 7.51 -9.29 -2.78
N GLU A 23 8.19 -8.29 -3.33
CA GLU A 23 9.10 -7.43 -2.55
C GLU A 23 8.33 -6.64 -1.47
N PRO A 24 7.33 -5.81 -1.81
CA PRO A 24 6.49 -5.16 -0.80
C PRO A 24 5.67 -6.16 0.02
N ALA A 25 5.28 -7.31 -0.53
CA ALA A 25 4.56 -8.33 0.25
C ALA A 25 5.40 -8.87 1.42
N LYS A 26 6.66 -9.24 1.17
CA LYS A 26 7.60 -9.68 2.21
C LYS A 26 7.87 -8.57 3.23
N TRP A 27 8.02 -7.33 2.76
CA TRP A 27 8.23 -6.18 3.63
C TRP A 27 7.04 -5.92 4.55
N VAL A 28 5.82 -5.91 4.02
CA VAL A 28 4.59 -5.75 4.81
C VAL A 28 4.43 -6.88 5.83
N ALA A 29 4.69 -8.13 5.44
CA ALA A 29 4.62 -9.25 6.37
C ALA A 29 5.57 -9.05 7.56
N ARG A 30 6.83 -8.68 7.26
CA ARG A 30 7.83 -8.37 8.30
C ARG A 30 7.44 -7.18 9.17
N LEU A 31 6.87 -6.12 8.60
CA LEU A 31 6.37 -4.97 9.37
C LEU A 31 5.25 -5.37 10.33
N ARG A 32 4.28 -6.16 9.85
CA ARG A 32 3.16 -6.63 10.67
C ARG A 32 3.61 -7.51 11.83
N GLU A 33 4.63 -8.33 11.61
CA GLU A 33 5.22 -9.19 12.63
C GLU A 33 5.99 -8.39 13.70
N ARG A 34 6.75 -7.36 13.30
CA ARG A 34 7.77 -6.72 14.16
C ARG A 34 7.39 -5.34 14.71
N LYS A 35 6.26 -4.78 14.29
CA LYS A 35 5.80 -3.47 14.77
C LYS A 35 5.32 -3.54 16.22
N THR A 36 5.59 -2.50 16.99
CA THR A 36 5.18 -2.43 18.40
C THR A 36 3.95 -1.56 18.64
N ASP A 37 3.57 -0.74 17.65
CA ASP A 37 2.39 0.11 17.71
C ASP A 37 1.13 -0.61 17.17
N ARG A 38 -0.03 0.07 17.19
CA ARG A 38 -1.31 -0.45 16.66
C ARG A 38 -1.77 0.22 15.34
N ASN A 39 -0.91 1.02 14.70
CA ASN A 39 -1.23 1.68 13.44
C ASN A 39 -1.43 0.66 12.31
N PRO A 40 -2.32 0.96 11.35
CA PRO A 40 -2.59 0.03 10.25
C PRO A 40 -1.40 -0.07 9.30
N VAL A 41 -1.10 -1.30 8.88
CA VAL A 41 -0.18 -1.58 7.76
C VAL A 41 -0.97 -2.33 6.70
N LEU A 42 -1.47 -1.60 5.70
CA LEU A 42 -2.27 -2.12 4.60
C LEU A 42 -1.39 -2.44 3.39
N PHE A 43 -1.80 -3.43 2.62
CA PHE A 43 -1.15 -3.81 1.37
C PHE A 43 -2.20 -4.02 0.29
N LYS A 44 -2.10 -3.25 -0.78
CA LYS A 44 -3.00 -3.31 -1.93
C LYS A 44 -2.19 -3.68 -3.16
N ILE A 45 -2.60 -4.76 -3.81
CA ILE A 45 -2.07 -5.14 -5.11
C ILE A 45 -3.12 -4.75 -6.16
N ASN A 46 -2.72 -3.99 -7.15
CA ASN A 46 -3.51 -3.85 -8.36
C ASN A 46 -3.30 -5.10 -9.23
N MET A 47 -4.36 -5.89 -9.36
CA MET A 47 -4.33 -7.19 -10.05
C MET A 47 -4.25 -7.08 -11.57
N GLY A 48 -4.50 -5.90 -12.15
CA GLY A 48 -4.46 -5.65 -13.60
C GLY A 48 -3.37 -4.67 -14.04
N ALA A 49 -2.45 -4.30 -13.16
CA ALA A 49 -1.43 -3.29 -13.45
C ALA A 49 0.01 -3.79 -13.25
N GLY A 50 0.91 -3.18 -14.01
CA GLY A 50 2.36 -3.25 -13.80
C GLY A 50 2.87 -2.03 -13.04
N HIS A 51 4.10 -1.60 -13.33
CA HIS A 51 4.78 -0.54 -12.56
C HIS A 51 4.08 0.82 -12.55
N GLY A 52 3.39 1.16 -13.64
CA GLY A 52 2.73 2.47 -13.78
C GLY A 52 1.44 2.62 -12.97
N GLY A 53 1.00 1.57 -12.29
CA GLY A 53 -0.36 1.50 -11.72
C GLY A 53 -1.43 1.35 -12.80
N ALA A 54 -2.67 1.70 -12.46
CA ALA A 54 -3.79 1.56 -13.38
C ALA A 54 -3.63 2.45 -14.63
N SER A 55 -3.81 1.87 -15.82
CA SER A 55 -3.70 2.56 -17.11
C SER A 55 -5.01 3.20 -17.60
N GLY A 56 -6.15 2.79 -17.04
CA GLY A 56 -7.47 3.35 -17.37
C GLY A 56 -7.72 4.70 -16.71
N ARG A 57 -8.35 5.64 -17.44
CA ARG A 57 -8.67 6.99 -16.95
C ARG A 57 -9.37 6.98 -15.59
N PHE A 58 -10.39 6.13 -15.43
CA PHE A 58 -11.15 6.03 -14.18
C PHE A 58 -10.45 5.17 -13.13
N SER A 59 -9.81 4.08 -13.54
CA SER A 59 -9.07 3.21 -12.62
C SER A 59 -7.94 3.94 -11.90
N ARG A 60 -7.27 4.90 -12.56
CA ARG A 60 -6.29 5.78 -11.90
C ARG A 60 -6.93 6.66 -10.83
N LEU A 61 -8.14 7.18 -11.07
CA LEU A 61 -8.87 7.98 -10.08
C LEU A 61 -9.25 7.14 -8.85
N GLU A 62 -9.61 5.87 -9.04
CA GLU A 62 -9.89 4.95 -7.94
C GLU A 62 -8.65 4.68 -7.07
N GLU A 63 -7.47 4.49 -7.68
CA GLU A 63 -6.21 4.32 -6.94
C GLU A 63 -5.85 5.57 -6.12
N ILE A 64 -6.03 6.75 -6.73
CA ILE A 64 -5.83 8.04 -6.05
C ILE A 64 -6.82 8.17 -4.89
N ALA A 65 -8.12 7.94 -5.15
CA ALA A 65 -9.17 8.05 -4.13
C ALA A 65 -8.91 7.13 -2.94
N PHE A 66 -8.49 5.88 -3.18
CA PHE A 66 -8.14 4.94 -2.11
C PHE A 66 -6.96 5.45 -1.25
N SER A 67 -5.92 6.00 -1.90
CA SER A 67 -4.74 6.52 -1.22
C SER A 67 -5.06 7.74 -0.35
N TYR A 68 -5.88 8.66 -0.88
CA TYR A 68 -6.37 9.81 -0.12
C TYR A 68 -7.32 9.41 1.02
N ALA A 69 -8.24 8.47 0.78
CA ALA A 69 -9.13 7.97 1.82
C ALA A 69 -8.34 7.36 2.98
N PHE A 70 -7.30 6.58 2.69
CA PHE A 70 -6.38 6.07 3.72
C PHE A 70 -5.71 7.22 4.48
N ALA A 71 -5.13 8.19 3.77
CA ALA A 71 -4.43 9.32 4.40
C ALA A 71 -5.36 10.14 5.31
N LEU A 72 -6.57 10.48 4.85
CA LEU A 72 -7.57 11.19 5.64
C LEU A 72 -8.00 10.37 6.86
N LYS A 73 -8.20 9.05 6.69
CA LYS A 73 -8.61 8.18 7.78
C LYS A 73 -7.60 8.10 8.90
N VAL A 74 -6.32 7.96 8.56
CA VAL A 74 -5.26 7.77 9.57
C VAL A 74 -4.79 9.09 10.20
N THR A 75 -5.16 10.22 9.62
CA THR A 75 -4.89 11.56 10.16
C THR A 75 -6.06 12.15 10.94
N GLY A 76 -7.19 11.43 11.03
CA GLY A 76 -8.37 11.87 11.79
C GLY A 76 -9.20 12.94 11.09
N LEU A 77 -9.05 13.09 9.78
CA LEU A 77 -9.83 14.02 8.95
C LEU A 77 -11.14 13.38 8.42
N THR A 78 -11.40 12.11 8.77
CA THR A 78 -12.63 11.33 8.52
C THR A 78 -12.87 10.28 9.61
#